data_AF-A0A316BXY0-F1
#
_entry.id   AF-A0A316BXY0-F1
#
_cell.length_a   1.000
_cell.length_b   1.000
_cell.length_c   1.000
_cell.angle_alpha   90.00
_cell.angle_beta   90.00
_cell.angle_gamma   90.00
#
_symmetry.space_group_name_H-M   'P 1'
#
loop_
_entity.id
_entity.type
_entity.pdbx_description
1 polymer ?
#
loop_
_entity_poly.entity_id
_entity_poly.type
_entity_poly.pdbx_seq_one_letter_code
_entity_poly.pdbx_strand_id
1 'polypeptide(L)'
;MNTEDILKFENNDGNEVHLVRDRLFWQAWEHSAFLFSKYFLKYQPHHKFIQKVAKDLVYLGFPKNVLSDLQLTSKQKGFVYEVIDDDHIVIRNVPNVDGYDEWKSGVLSIPKSTDQPKKESKSTPKEQKKEAKTSEYLLYRLVFDFTVYSSNLVPKINRIYRFPIGERLLNALVDVTEHVYLYINHVNKLDCDSLVQSLLRIRLDFRLLNELHQVSLNQWMFVNQKIEEILKIVSPESLRSRTQGVSNEESSILPATSGNG
;
A
#
# COMPACT_ATOMS: atom_id res chain seq x y z
N MET A 1 -2.51 -8.46 -16.30
CA MET A 1 -1.57 -9.46 -16.86
C MET A 1 -1.02 -10.37 -15.76
N ASN A 2 -0.70 -11.64 -16.04
CA ASN A 2 -0.15 -12.57 -15.04
C ASN A 2 1.39 -12.50 -14.98
N THR A 3 1.98 -12.86 -13.84
CA THR A 3 3.44 -12.81 -13.61
C THR A 3 4.24 -13.65 -14.60
N GLU A 4 3.71 -14.78 -15.05
CA GLU A 4 4.38 -15.65 -16.03
C GLU A 4 4.56 -14.95 -17.38
N ASP A 5 3.59 -14.14 -17.80
CA ASP A 5 3.69 -13.42 -19.07
C ASP A 5 4.66 -12.24 -18.97
N ILE A 6 4.71 -11.59 -17.80
CA ILE A 6 5.70 -10.55 -17.51
C ILE A 6 7.12 -11.13 -17.63
N LEU A 7 7.37 -12.32 -17.05
CA LEU A 7 8.69 -12.96 -17.12
C LEU A 7 9.09 -13.40 -18.54
N LYS A 8 8.13 -13.65 -19.45
CA LYS A 8 8.45 -13.92 -20.85
C LYS A 8 9.03 -12.68 -21.54
N PHE A 9 8.54 -11.50 -21.21
CA PHE A 9 9.06 -10.24 -21.75
C PHE A 9 10.43 -9.89 -21.20
N GLU A 10 10.66 -10.12 -19.91
CA GLU A 10 11.94 -9.81 -19.26
C GLU A 10 13.10 -10.72 -19.72
N ASN A 11 12.81 -11.85 -20.37
CA ASN A 11 13.83 -12.74 -20.93
C ASN A 11 14.25 -12.35 -22.37
N ASN A 12 13.71 -11.27 -22.94
CA ASN A 12 14.00 -10.82 -24.29
C ASN A 12 15.08 -9.74 -24.29
N ASP A 13 15.92 -9.68 -25.34
CA ASP A 13 17.18 -8.92 -25.46
C ASP A 13 17.14 -7.45 -25.01
N GLY A 14 17.15 -7.19 -23.69
CA GLY A 14 17.75 -6.08 -22.93
C GLY A 14 17.51 -4.62 -23.33
N ASN A 15 16.79 -4.34 -24.41
CA ASN A 15 16.67 -3.02 -25.05
C ASN A 15 15.24 -2.47 -25.01
N GLU A 16 14.36 -3.16 -24.28
CA GLU A 16 12.95 -2.83 -24.16
C GLU A 16 12.58 -2.64 -22.70
N VAL A 17 11.73 -1.64 -22.45
CA VAL A 17 11.09 -1.43 -21.15
C VAL A 17 9.62 -1.77 -21.29
N HIS A 18 9.20 -2.84 -20.64
CA HIS A 18 7.81 -3.27 -20.60
C HIS A 18 7.11 -2.66 -19.38
N LEU A 19 6.03 -1.94 -19.66
CA LEU A 19 5.17 -1.34 -18.66
C LEU A 19 3.83 -2.04 -18.69
N VAL A 20 3.46 -2.65 -17.58
CA VAL A 20 2.24 -3.44 -17.46
C VAL A 20 1.33 -2.78 -16.45
N ARG A 21 0.05 -2.65 -16.78
CA ARG A 21 -0.95 -2.08 -15.90
C ARG A 21 -1.35 -3.10 -14.83
N ASP A 22 -1.27 -2.65 -13.59
CA ASP A 22 -1.81 -3.32 -12.41
C ASP A 22 -2.81 -2.35 -11.76
N ARG A 23 -4.08 -2.51 -12.15
CA ARG A 23 -5.21 -1.67 -11.73
C ARG A 23 -5.03 -0.19 -12.14
N LEU A 24 -4.71 0.70 -11.19
CA LEU A 24 -4.51 2.14 -11.40
C LEU A 24 -3.04 2.53 -11.60
N PHE A 25 -2.13 1.58 -11.40
CA PHE A 25 -0.69 1.79 -11.51
C PHE A 25 -0.14 1.09 -12.75
N TRP A 26 0.95 1.64 -13.26
CA TRP A 26 1.81 0.99 -14.24
C TRP A 26 3.03 0.46 -13.52
N GLN A 27 3.48 -0.73 -13.90
CA GLN A 27 4.60 -1.41 -13.28
C GLN A 27 5.62 -1.82 -14.33
N ALA A 28 6.89 -1.71 -13.95
CA ALA A 28 8.00 -2.34 -14.64
C ALA A 28 8.61 -3.38 -13.69
N TRP A 29 9.07 -4.50 -14.24
CA TRP A 29 9.67 -5.61 -13.48
C TRP A 29 11.13 -5.80 -13.90
N GLU A 30 11.95 -6.39 -13.03
CA GLU A 30 13.29 -6.90 -13.38
C GLU A 30 14.13 -5.94 -14.23
N HIS A 31 14.48 -6.32 -15.46
CA HIS A 31 15.31 -5.52 -16.36
C HIS A 31 14.59 -4.24 -16.79
N SER A 32 13.29 -4.32 -17.08
CA SER A 32 12.47 -3.13 -17.36
C SER A 32 12.50 -2.15 -16.18
N ALA A 33 12.44 -2.64 -14.94
CA ALA A 33 12.52 -1.81 -13.74
C ALA A 33 13.89 -1.14 -13.60
N PHE A 34 14.96 -1.89 -13.87
CA PHE A 34 16.32 -1.37 -13.84
C PHE A 34 16.53 -0.26 -14.87
N LEU A 35 16.22 -0.52 -16.15
CA LEU A 35 16.34 0.47 -17.23
C LEU A 35 15.47 1.69 -16.97
N PHE A 36 14.25 1.48 -16.46
CA PHE A 36 13.37 2.57 -16.13
C PHE A 36 13.99 3.50 -15.08
N SER A 37 14.61 2.93 -14.04
CA SER A 37 15.29 3.69 -12.97
C SER A 37 16.49 4.52 -13.46
N LYS A 38 17.14 4.09 -14.55
CA LYS A 38 18.29 4.78 -15.16
C LYS A 38 17.86 5.89 -16.11
N TYR A 39 16.86 5.64 -16.94
CA TYR A 39 16.53 6.51 -18.07
C TYR A 39 15.34 7.45 -17.84
N PHE A 40 14.45 7.18 -16.90
CA PHE A 40 13.24 7.98 -16.75
C PHE A 40 13.21 8.67 -15.39
N LEU A 41 12.59 8.02 -14.41
CA LEU A 41 12.32 8.59 -13.11
C LEU A 41 12.83 7.65 -12.01
N LYS A 42 13.43 8.24 -10.99
CA LYS A 42 13.85 7.52 -9.79
C LYS A 42 12.63 7.22 -8.93
N TYR A 43 12.00 6.08 -9.17
CA TYR A 43 11.08 5.44 -8.23
C TYR A 43 11.83 4.42 -7.38
N GLN A 44 11.33 4.21 -6.16
CA GLN A 44 11.91 3.21 -5.28
C GLN A 44 11.54 1.80 -5.79
N PRO A 45 12.52 0.95 -6.11
CA PRO A 45 12.25 -0.43 -6.44
C PRO A 45 11.79 -1.20 -5.19
N HIS A 46 10.86 -2.12 -5.39
CA HIS A 46 10.27 -2.96 -4.37
C HIS A 46 10.60 -4.42 -4.64
N HIS A 47 10.90 -5.15 -3.56
CA HIS A 47 11.10 -6.58 -3.57
C HIS A 47 9.78 -7.33 -3.33
N LYS A 48 9.52 -8.37 -4.14
CA LYS A 48 8.39 -9.29 -3.96
C LYS A 48 8.80 -10.72 -4.28
N PHE A 49 8.66 -11.62 -3.32
CA PHE A 49 8.74 -13.05 -3.55
C PHE A 49 7.44 -13.56 -4.19
N ILE A 50 7.52 -14.20 -5.35
CA ILE A 50 6.36 -14.76 -6.03
C ILE A 50 6.38 -16.28 -5.95
N GLN A 51 5.49 -16.82 -5.10
CA GLN A 51 5.38 -18.25 -4.80
C GLN A 51 5.19 -19.12 -6.05
N LYS A 52 4.36 -18.68 -7.00
CA LYS A 52 4.04 -19.44 -8.23
C LYS A 52 5.28 -19.75 -9.08
N VAL A 53 6.26 -18.84 -9.09
CA VAL A 53 7.51 -18.97 -9.85
C VAL A 53 8.71 -19.24 -8.95
N ALA A 54 8.49 -19.39 -7.64
CA ALA A 54 9.50 -19.60 -6.60
C ALA A 54 10.74 -18.69 -6.73
N LYS A 55 10.52 -17.42 -7.08
CA LYS A 55 11.60 -16.46 -7.35
C LYS A 55 11.38 -15.12 -6.65
N ASP A 56 12.49 -14.51 -6.25
CA ASP A 56 12.56 -13.12 -5.83
C ASP A 56 12.60 -12.21 -7.04
N LEU A 57 11.62 -11.32 -7.10
CA LEU A 57 11.47 -10.36 -8.17
C LEU A 57 11.51 -8.94 -7.64
N VAL A 58 12.05 -8.04 -8.47
CA VAL A 58 12.09 -6.61 -8.22
C VAL A 58 11.13 -5.92 -9.19
N TYR A 59 10.37 -4.96 -8.69
CA TYR A 59 9.47 -4.16 -9.52
C TYR A 59 9.44 -2.71 -9.05
N LEU A 60 9.03 -1.81 -9.93
CA LEU A 60 8.68 -0.44 -9.58
C LEU A 60 7.31 -0.09 -10.16
N GLY A 61 6.56 0.72 -9.43
CA GLY A 61 5.22 1.14 -9.82
C GLY A 61 5.07 2.65 -9.82
N PHE A 62 4.28 3.18 -10.75
CA PHE A 62 3.97 4.60 -10.85
C PHE A 62 2.54 4.85 -11.36
N PRO A 63 1.94 6.01 -11.04
CA PRO A 63 0.57 6.33 -11.45
C PRO A 63 0.44 6.69 -12.94
N LYS A 64 -0.77 6.54 -13.50
CA LYS A 64 -1.07 6.78 -14.92
C LYS A 64 -0.70 8.19 -15.43
N ASN A 65 -0.79 9.21 -14.58
CA ASN A 65 -0.45 10.59 -14.96
C ASN A 65 1.02 10.78 -15.36
N VAL A 66 1.91 9.86 -15.00
CA VAL A 66 3.33 9.88 -15.39
C VAL A 66 3.54 9.47 -16.84
N LEU A 67 2.58 8.79 -17.47
CA LEU A 67 2.73 8.29 -18.85
C LEU A 67 2.95 9.40 -19.87
N SER A 68 2.32 10.57 -19.69
CA SER A 68 2.51 11.72 -20.60
C SER A 68 3.96 12.22 -20.56
N ASP A 69 4.53 12.33 -19.36
CA ASP A 69 5.91 12.75 -19.16
C ASP A 69 6.88 11.69 -19.70
N LEU A 70 6.53 10.41 -19.53
CA LEU A 70 7.30 9.30 -20.05
C LEU A 70 7.35 9.33 -21.58
N GLN A 71 6.19 9.49 -22.23
CA GLN A 71 6.09 9.57 -23.69
C GLN A 71 6.90 10.75 -24.24
N LEU A 72 6.85 11.90 -23.58
CA LEU A 72 7.65 13.07 -23.94
C LEU A 72 9.15 12.79 -23.78
N THR A 73 9.56 12.21 -22.65
CA THR A 73 10.96 11.85 -22.35
C THR A 73 11.48 10.84 -23.37
N SER A 74 10.68 9.82 -23.72
CA SER A 74 11.04 8.83 -24.74
C SER A 74 11.31 9.51 -26.08
N LYS A 75 10.42 10.40 -26.54
CA LYS A 75 10.62 11.15 -27.79
C LYS A 75 11.88 12.02 -27.76
N GLN A 76 12.13 12.71 -26.64
CA GLN A 76 13.33 13.57 -26.48
C GLN A 76 14.63 12.76 -26.51
N LYS A 77 14.61 11.52 -26.00
CA LYS A 77 15.77 10.62 -25.97
C LYS A 77 15.91 9.73 -27.21
N GLY A 78 14.99 9.84 -28.17
CA GLY A 78 14.99 9.02 -29.38
C GLY A 78 14.47 7.59 -29.19
N PHE A 79 13.79 7.30 -28.08
CA PHE A 79 13.18 6.01 -27.82
C PHE A 79 11.80 5.91 -28.47
N VAL A 80 11.38 4.69 -28.81
CA VAL A 80 10.08 4.45 -29.44
C VAL A 80 9.09 4.03 -28.36
N TYR A 81 8.07 4.85 -28.12
CA TYR A 81 7.00 4.56 -27.17
C TYR A 81 5.80 3.97 -27.93
N GLU A 82 5.48 2.70 -27.66
CA GLU A 82 4.39 1.95 -28.31
C GLU A 82 3.36 1.52 -27.27
N VAL A 83 2.09 1.80 -27.56
CA VAL A 83 0.96 1.26 -26.79
C VAL A 83 0.53 -0.02 -27.49
N ILE A 84 0.72 -1.16 -26.84
CA ILE A 84 0.34 -2.47 -27.40
C ILE A 84 -1.16 -2.69 -27.15
N ASP A 85 -1.60 -2.45 -25.92
CA ASP A 85 -3.01 -2.49 -25.52
C ASP A 85 -3.25 -1.57 -24.31
N ASP A 86 -4.47 -1.56 -23.77
CA ASP A 86 -4.88 -0.71 -22.64
C ASP A 86 -4.12 -0.99 -21.32
N ASP A 87 -3.49 -2.16 -21.22
CA ASP A 87 -2.78 -2.67 -20.05
C ASP A 87 -1.28 -2.92 -20.31
N HIS A 88 -0.77 -2.65 -21.52
CA HIS A 88 0.61 -2.92 -21.90
C HIS A 88 1.20 -1.84 -22.82
N ILE A 89 2.32 -1.27 -22.37
CA ILE A 89 3.13 -0.29 -23.11
C ILE A 89 4.56 -0.83 -23.21
N VAL A 90 5.19 -0.61 -24.36
CA VAL A 90 6.57 -0.99 -24.62
C VAL A 90 7.36 0.24 -25.04
N ILE A 91 8.54 0.41 -24.45
CA ILE A 91 9.50 1.43 -24.89
C ILE A 91 10.69 0.72 -25.49
N ARG A 92 10.88 0.85 -26.81
CA ARG A 92 11.97 0.22 -27.55
C ARG A 92 13.15 1.17 -27.75
N ASN A 93 14.28 0.59 -28.16
CA ASN A 93 15.56 1.27 -28.40
C ASN A 93 16.11 1.95 -27.14
N VAL A 94 15.83 1.39 -25.97
CA VAL A 94 16.46 1.83 -24.73
C VAL A 94 17.85 1.20 -24.69
N PRO A 95 18.95 1.97 -24.59
CA PRO A 95 20.27 1.39 -24.55
C PRO A 95 20.42 0.51 -23.30
N ASN A 96 20.99 -0.69 -23.49
CA ASN A 96 21.27 -1.55 -22.35
C ASN A 96 22.40 -0.93 -21.50
N VAL A 97 22.33 -1.16 -20.19
CA VAL A 97 23.28 -0.61 -19.21
C VAL A 97 23.77 -1.77 -18.36
N ASP A 98 25.08 -1.84 -18.14
CA ASP A 98 25.67 -2.85 -17.26
C ASP A 98 25.34 -2.58 -15.78
N GLY A 99 25.41 -3.62 -14.95
CA GLY A 99 25.19 -3.51 -13.51
C GLY A 99 23.77 -3.83 -13.05
N TYR A 100 23.00 -4.55 -13.86
CA TYR A 100 21.69 -5.09 -13.46
C TYR A 100 21.79 -5.99 -12.22
N ASP A 101 22.71 -6.96 -12.23
CA ASP A 101 22.84 -7.94 -11.14
C ASP A 101 23.27 -7.29 -9.82
N GLU A 102 24.17 -6.32 -9.89
CA GLU A 102 24.60 -5.51 -8.73
C GLU A 102 23.45 -4.68 -8.17
N TRP A 103 22.69 -4.02 -9.05
CA TRP A 103 21.51 -3.26 -8.66
C TRP A 103 20.46 -4.16 -8.01
N LYS A 104 20.14 -5.30 -8.62
CA LYS A 104 19.15 -6.24 -8.10
C LYS A 104 19.59 -6.77 -6.73
N SER A 105 20.85 -7.18 -6.59
CA SER A 105 21.42 -7.63 -5.32
C SER A 105 21.32 -6.55 -4.25
N GLY A 106 21.59 -5.29 -4.59
CA GLY A 106 21.44 -4.16 -3.67
C GLY A 106 20.00 -3.95 -3.19
N VAL A 107 19.01 -4.11 -4.07
CA VAL A 107 17.59 -4.02 -3.70
C VAL A 107 17.16 -5.19 -2.80
N LEU A 108 17.65 -6.39 -3.08
CA LEU A 108 17.34 -7.59 -2.28
C LEU A 108 18.02 -7.59 -0.91
N SER A 109 19.16 -6.92 -0.78
CA SER A 109 19.96 -6.88 0.45
C SER A 109 19.44 -5.92 1.52
N ILE A 110 18.38 -5.15 1.23
CA ILE A 110 17.78 -4.22 2.20
C ILE A 110 17.09 -5.06 3.30
N PRO A 111 17.60 -5.10 4.54
CA PRO A 111 17.03 -5.95 5.58
C PRO A 111 15.66 -5.41 6.02
N LYS A 112 14.67 -6.28 6.13
CA LYS A 112 13.43 -6.00 6.85
C LYS A 112 13.67 -6.17 8.36
N SER A 113 14.09 -5.12 9.07
CA SER A 113 13.99 -5.07 10.54
C SER A 113 14.24 -3.67 11.13
N THR A 114 13.23 -3.16 11.85
CA THR A 114 13.24 -2.47 13.15
C THR A 114 14.38 -1.49 13.54
N ASP A 115 13.96 -0.30 13.97
CA ASP A 115 14.55 0.63 14.95
C ASP A 115 16.09 0.74 15.03
N GLN A 116 16.64 1.87 14.59
CA GLN A 116 17.54 2.73 15.40
C GLN A 116 17.87 4.09 14.73
N PRO A 117 18.42 5.09 15.45
CA PRO A 117 17.89 6.45 15.56
C PRO A 117 18.36 7.43 14.49
N LYS A 118 17.50 8.42 14.22
CA LYS A 118 17.79 9.64 13.43
C LYS A 118 19.05 10.33 13.97
N LYS A 119 20.13 10.32 13.19
CA LYS A 119 21.12 11.41 13.22
C LYS A 119 20.62 12.53 12.33
N GLU A 120 20.42 13.67 12.97
CA GLU A 120 20.02 14.94 12.38
C GLU A 120 20.92 15.30 11.20
N SER A 121 20.30 15.45 10.04
CA SER A 121 20.83 16.28 8.97
C SER A 121 19.68 17.13 8.45
N LYS A 122 19.90 18.45 8.48
CA LYS A 122 18.95 19.51 8.14
C LYS A 122 18.38 19.28 6.74
N SER A 123 17.10 18.88 6.64
CA SER A 123 16.43 18.73 5.35
C SER A 123 15.82 20.06 4.90
N THR A 124 16.10 20.38 3.63
CA THR A 124 15.55 21.52 2.91
C THR A 124 14.09 21.23 2.51
N PRO A 125 13.26 22.25 2.23
CA PRO A 125 11.81 22.12 2.02
C PRO A 125 11.36 21.26 0.82
N LYS A 126 12.29 20.79 -0.03
CA LYS A 126 11.98 20.01 -1.25
C LYS A 126 11.86 18.50 -0.98
N GLU A 127 12.47 17.98 0.07
CA GLU A 127 12.49 16.55 0.38
C GLU A 127 11.19 16.10 1.07
N GLN A 128 10.64 16.94 1.95
CA GLN A 128 9.38 16.69 2.67
C GLN A 128 8.16 16.56 1.74
N LYS A 129 8.13 17.28 0.61
CA LYS A 129 7.03 17.20 -0.38
C LYS A 129 7.02 15.91 -1.20
N LYS A 130 8.17 15.23 -1.32
CA LYS A 130 8.31 13.98 -2.10
C LYS A 130 7.96 12.74 -1.26
N GLU A 131 8.35 12.77 0.00
CA GLU A 131 8.06 11.72 0.98
C GLU A 131 6.57 11.67 1.33
N ALA A 132 5.93 12.83 1.54
CA ALA A 132 4.49 12.94 1.82
C ALA A 132 3.62 12.43 0.66
N LYS A 133 4.00 12.71 -0.59
CA LYS A 133 3.28 12.16 -1.75
C LYS A 133 3.36 10.63 -1.79
N THR A 134 4.49 10.05 -1.41
CA THR A 134 4.70 8.60 -1.48
C THR A 134 3.87 7.87 -0.42
N SER A 135 3.73 8.43 0.79
CA SER A 135 2.88 7.87 1.85
C SER A 135 1.38 7.98 1.54
N GLU A 136 0.93 9.06 0.91
CA GLU A 136 -0.47 9.25 0.50
C GLU A 136 -0.90 8.20 -0.55
N TYR A 137 -0.07 7.94 -1.57
CA TYR A 137 -0.35 6.89 -2.56
C TYR A 137 -0.27 5.48 -1.97
N LEU A 138 0.62 5.25 -1.01
CA LEU A 138 0.68 3.97 -0.29
C LEU A 138 -0.63 3.71 0.49
N LEU A 139 -1.12 4.73 1.20
CA LEU A 139 -2.39 4.66 1.93
C LEU A 139 -3.53 4.31 1.00
N TYR A 140 -3.63 4.99 -0.14
CA TYR A 140 -4.64 4.72 -1.16
C TYR A 140 -4.65 3.27 -1.60
N ARG A 141 -3.48 2.76 -2.02
CA ARG A 141 -3.33 1.42 -2.56
C ARG A 141 -3.73 0.39 -1.52
N LEU A 142 -3.27 0.58 -0.28
CA LEU A 142 -3.57 -0.30 0.82
C LEU A 142 -5.08 -0.35 1.11
N VAL A 143 -5.74 0.80 1.18
CA VAL A 143 -7.18 0.91 1.41
C VAL A 143 -7.97 0.30 0.25
N PHE A 144 -7.58 0.56 -0.98
CA PHE A 144 -8.25 0.02 -2.17
C PHE A 144 -8.13 -1.50 -2.25
N ASP A 145 -6.92 -2.04 -2.06
CA ASP A 145 -6.69 -3.49 -2.05
C ASP A 145 -7.48 -4.17 -0.92
N PHE A 146 -7.54 -3.53 0.25
CA PHE A 146 -8.34 -3.97 1.38
C PHE A 146 -9.83 -3.98 1.08
N THR A 147 -10.36 -2.92 0.46
CA THR A 147 -11.77 -2.80 0.06
C THR A 147 -12.14 -3.88 -0.94
N VAL A 148 -11.35 -4.06 -2.01
CA VAL A 148 -11.61 -5.10 -3.02
C VAL A 148 -11.60 -6.50 -2.41
N TYR A 149 -10.62 -6.79 -1.56
CA TYR A 149 -10.56 -8.08 -0.86
C TYR A 149 -11.83 -8.32 -0.02
N SER A 150 -12.20 -7.33 0.81
CA SER A 150 -13.31 -7.44 1.75
C SER A 150 -14.67 -7.53 1.04
N SER A 151 -14.88 -6.74 -0.01
CA SER A 151 -16.09 -6.79 -0.83
C SER A 151 -16.28 -8.14 -1.51
N ASN A 152 -15.20 -8.82 -1.89
CA ASN A 152 -15.25 -10.17 -2.48
C ASN A 152 -15.60 -11.28 -1.46
N LEU A 153 -15.59 -10.99 -0.16
CA LEU A 153 -16.06 -11.91 0.88
C LEU A 153 -17.57 -11.83 1.07
N VAL A 154 -18.19 -10.67 0.84
CA VAL A 154 -19.61 -10.44 1.13
C VAL A 154 -20.56 -11.37 0.34
N PRO A 155 -20.35 -11.63 -0.97
CA PRO A 155 -21.19 -12.57 -1.72
C PRO A 155 -21.15 -14.01 -1.20
N LYS A 156 -20.11 -14.37 -0.41
CA LYS A 156 -19.92 -15.72 0.15
C LYS A 156 -20.65 -15.90 1.48
N ILE A 157 -21.05 -14.80 2.12
CA ILE A 157 -21.84 -14.81 3.37
C ILE A 157 -23.24 -15.35 3.08
N ASN A 158 -23.79 -16.11 4.03
CA ASN A 158 -25.17 -16.59 3.98
C ASN A 158 -26.15 -15.42 3.82
N ARG A 159 -27.20 -15.61 3.01
CA ARG A 159 -28.22 -14.61 2.69
C ARG A 159 -28.81 -13.93 3.93
N ILE A 160 -28.97 -14.66 5.04
CA ILE A 160 -29.54 -14.12 6.29
C ILE A 160 -28.69 -12.99 6.88
N TYR A 161 -27.35 -13.09 6.78
CA TYR A 161 -26.42 -12.11 7.34
C TYR A 161 -25.90 -11.12 6.28
N ARG A 162 -25.99 -11.49 5.00
CA ARG A 162 -25.52 -10.66 3.88
C ARG A 162 -26.19 -9.30 3.83
N PHE A 163 -27.50 -9.23 4.04
CA PHE A 163 -28.22 -7.95 4.04
C PHE A 163 -27.94 -7.11 5.30
N PRO A 164 -28.15 -7.61 6.53
CA PRO A 164 -27.96 -6.76 7.71
C PRO A 164 -26.50 -6.40 8.01
N ILE A 165 -25.57 -7.34 7.82
CA ILE A 165 -24.15 -7.15 8.15
C ILE A 165 -23.33 -6.89 6.89
N GLY A 166 -23.54 -7.67 5.83
CA GLY A 166 -22.78 -7.52 4.59
C GLY A 166 -23.01 -6.17 3.89
N GLU A 167 -24.24 -5.65 3.84
CA GLU A 167 -24.51 -4.33 3.26
C GLU A 167 -23.92 -3.20 4.10
N ARG A 168 -24.07 -3.27 5.43
CA ARG A 168 -23.43 -2.34 6.36
C ARG A 168 -21.92 -2.32 6.21
N LEU A 169 -21.32 -3.50 6.04
CA LEU A 169 -19.89 -3.67 5.80
C LEU A 169 -19.45 -3.04 4.48
N LEU A 170 -20.20 -3.26 3.38
CA LEU A 170 -19.91 -2.66 2.08
C LEU A 170 -19.97 -1.13 2.13
N ASN A 171 -20.99 -0.56 2.78
CA ASN A 171 -21.11 0.89 2.93
C ASN A 171 -19.89 1.46 3.67
N ALA A 172 -19.50 0.86 4.80
CA ALA A 172 -18.32 1.31 5.53
C ALA A 172 -17.02 1.18 4.71
N LEU A 173 -16.87 0.13 3.90
CA LEU A 173 -15.71 -0.03 3.01
C LEU A 173 -15.67 1.05 1.92
N VAL A 174 -16.82 1.41 1.35
CA VAL A 174 -16.95 2.49 0.37
C VAL A 174 -16.59 3.83 1.04
N ASP A 175 -17.12 4.12 2.22
CA ASP A 175 -16.84 5.34 2.98
C ASP A 175 -15.34 5.52 3.23
N VAL A 176 -14.65 4.48 3.70
CA VAL A 176 -13.18 4.50 3.89
C VAL A 176 -12.46 4.81 2.58
N THR A 177 -12.88 4.17 1.48
CA THR A 177 -12.25 4.33 0.17
C THR A 177 -12.46 5.73 -0.39
N GLU A 178 -13.67 6.27 -0.25
CA GLU A 178 -14.06 7.60 -0.71
C GLU A 178 -13.32 8.69 0.08
N HIS A 179 -13.29 8.61 1.41
CA HIS A 179 -12.56 9.56 2.24
C HIS A 179 -11.08 9.65 1.85
N VAL A 180 -10.44 8.51 1.64
CA VAL A 180 -9.03 8.45 1.25
C VAL A 180 -8.83 8.96 -0.18
N TYR A 181 -9.73 8.61 -1.12
CA TYR A 181 -9.69 9.11 -2.50
C TYR A 181 -9.81 10.64 -2.56
N LEU A 182 -10.77 11.23 -1.84
CA LEU A 182 -10.97 12.68 -1.79
C LEU A 182 -9.76 13.40 -1.16
N TYR A 183 -9.13 12.78 -0.17
CA TYR A 183 -7.91 13.30 0.44
C TYR A 183 -6.73 13.36 -0.54
N ILE A 184 -6.48 12.29 -1.29
CA ILE A 184 -5.36 12.22 -2.25
C ILE A 184 -5.54 13.19 -3.42
N ASN A 185 -6.79 13.41 -3.85
CA ASN A 185 -7.10 14.38 -4.89
C ASN A 185 -7.17 15.81 -4.36
N HIS A 186 -6.79 16.04 -3.09
CA HIS A 186 -6.77 17.34 -2.42
C HIS A 186 -8.12 18.08 -2.44
N VAL A 187 -9.23 17.33 -2.52
CA VAL A 187 -10.58 17.88 -2.47
C VAL A 187 -10.94 18.21 -1.01
N ASN A 188 -10.65 17.30 -0.10
CA ASN A 188 -10.92 17.42 1.34
C ASN A 188 -9.66 17.16 2.17
N LYS A 189 -9.61 17.72 3.38
CA LYS A 189 -8.62 17.29 4.40
C LYS A 189 -8.97 15.88 4.86
N LEU A 190 -7.96 15.10 5.25
CA LEU A 190 -8.17 13.78 5.83
C LEU A 190 -8.85 13.94 7.19
N ASP A 191 -10.10 13.49 7.29
CA ASP A 191 -10.77 13.32 8.57
C ASP A 191 -10.36 11.97 9.17
N CYS A 192 -9.31 12.01 9.99
CA CYS A 192 -8.80 10.82 10.65
C CYS A 192 -9.82 10.17 11.59
N ASP A 193 -10.70 10.96 12.23
CA ASP A 193 -11.65 10.42 13.21
C ASP A 193 -12.74 9.60 12.49
N SER A 194 -13.33 10.16 11.43
CA SER A 194 -14.31 9.44 10.60
C SER A 194 -13.71 8.20 9.95
N LEU A 195 -12.45 8.27 9.50
CA LEU A 195 -11.74 7.14 8.91
C LEU A 195 -11.49 6.03 9.94
N VAL A 196 -11.01 6.37 11.14
CA VAL A 196 -10.78 5.42 12.24
C VAL A 196 -12.10 4.78 12.68
N GLN A 197 -13.18 5.56 12.83
CA GLN A 197 -14.49 5.01 13.19
C GLN A 197 -14.99 4.00 12.15
N SER A 198 -14.86 4.32 10.87
CA SER A 198 -15.27 3.43 9.78
C SER A 198 -14.44 2.13 9.78
N LEU A 199 -13.12 2.22 9.99
CA LEU A 199 -12.24 1.06 10.12
C LEU A 199 -12.57 0.18 11.34
N LEU A 200 -12.88 0.77 12.49
CA LEU A 200 -13.31 0.03 13.68
C LEU A 200 -14.67 -0.64 13.48
N ARG A 201 -15.59 -0.01 12.74
CA ARG A 201 -16.87 -0.60 12.37
C ARG A 201 -16.70 -1.82 11.48
N ILE A 202 -15.85 -1.71 10.45
CA ILE A 202 -15.47 -2.83 9.57
C ILE A 202 -14.87 -3.97 10.39
N ARG A 203 -13.96 -3.66 11.33
CA ARG A 203 -13.38 -4.64 12.26
C ARG A 203 -14.44 -5.36 13.08
N LEU A 204 -15.39 -4.63 13.66
CA LEU A 204 -16.46 -5.21 14.46
C LEU A 204 -17.35 -6.13 13.61
N ASP A 205 -17.72 -5.70 12.41
CA ASP A 205 -18.58 -6.47 11.50
C ASP A 205 -17.89 -7.76 11.06
N PHE A 206 -16.60 -7.73 10.73
CA PHE A 206 -15.86 -8.95 10.42
C PHE A 206 -15.66 -9.88 11.62
N ARG A 207 -15.48 -9.35 12.84
CA ARG A 207 -15.46 -10.16 14.06
C ARG A 207 -16.78 -10.88 14.26
N LEU A 208 -17.90 -10.16 14.10
CA LEU A 208 -19.23 -10.74 14.20
C LEU A 208 -19.44 -11.84 13.14
N LEU A 209 -19.03 -11.60 11.90
CA LEU A 209 -19.11 -12.60 10.83
C LEU A 209 -18.24 -13.84 11.13
N ASN A 210 -17.11 -13.69 11.81
CA ASN A 210 -16.27 -14.80 12.23
C ASN A 210 -16.95 -15.64 13.32
N GLU A 211 -17.51 -15.00 14.34
CA GLU A 211 -18.29 -15.67 15.40
C GLU A 211 -19.53 -16.39 14.84
N LEU A 212 -20.14 -15.83 13.80
CA LEU A 212 -21.25 -16.44 13.07
C LEU A 212 -20.81 -17.48 12.02
N HIS A 213 -19.52 -17.83 11.99
CA HIS A 213 -18.91 -18.78 11.05
C HIS A 213 -19.15 -18.46 9.56
N GLN A 214 -19.34 -17.17 9.24
CA GLN A 214 -19.54 -16.69 7.86
C GLN A 214 -18.23 -16.35 7.16
N VAL A 215 -17.18 -16.05 7.92
CA VAL A 215 -15.80 -15.89 7.45
C VAL A 215 -14.89 -16.79 8.28
N SER A 216 -13.79 -17.24 7.68
CA SER A 216 -12.81 -18.06 8.41
C SER A 216 -11.92 -17.21 9.31
N LEU A 217 -11.33 -17.84 10.33
CA LEU A 217 -10.35 -17.20 11.21
C LEU A 217 -9.20 -16.54 10.43
N ASN A 218 -8.72 -17.19 9.36
CA ASN A 218 -7.66 -16.65 8.52
C ASN A 218 -8.10 -15.38 7.76
N GLN A 219 -9.34 -15.35 7.28
CA GLN A 219 -9.91 -14.16 6.63
C GLN A 219 -10.04 -13.01 7.61
N TRP A 220 -10.55 -13.29 8.82
CA TRP A 220 -10.64 -12.31 9.90
C TRP A 220 -9.26 -11.75 10.28
N MET A 221 -8.27 -12.61 10.49
CA MET A 221 -6.91 -12.20 10.84
C MET A 221 -6.28 -11.33 9.75
N PHE A 222 -6.47 -11.68 8.48
CA PHE A 222 -6.01 -10.88 7.35
C PHE A 222 -6.66 -9.49 7.34
N VAL A 223 -7.98 -9.41 7.50
CA VAL A 223 -8.71 -8.13 7.61
C VAL A 223 -8.16 -7.30 8.76
N ASN A 224 -8.01 -7.90 9.94
CA ASN A 224 -7.54 -7.21 11.12
C ASN A 224 -6.13 -6.63 10.93
N GLN A 225 -5.24 -7.42 10.32
CA GLN A 225 -3.88 -6.97 9.97
C GLN A 225 -3.93 -5.79 9.00
N LYS A 226 -4.76 -5.84 7.96
CA LYS A 226 -4.88 -4.74 6.99
C LYS A 226 -5.39 -3.46 7.63
N ILE A 227 -6.36 -3.57 8.53
CA ILE A 227 -6.84 -2.41 9.29
C ILE A 227 -5.71 -1.81 10.15
N GLU A 228 -4.91 -2.63 10.84
CA GLU A 228 -3.75 -2.15 11.60
C GLU A 228 -2.70 -1.46 10.70
N GLU A 229 -2.43 -2.01 9.52
CA GLU A 229 -1.54 -1.37 8.55
C GLU A 229 -2.07 0.01 8.10
N ILE A 230 -3.38 0.15 7.87
CA ILE A 230 -4.01 1.42 7.50
C ILE A 230 -3.94 2.41 8.67
N LEU A 231 -4.30 1.98 9.88
CA LEU A 231 -4.29 2.82 11.08
C LEU A 231 -2.89 3.35 11.41
N LYS A 232 -1.84 2.55 11.19
CA LYS A 232 -0.45 3.01 11.39
C LYS A 232 -0.07 4.18 10.48
N ILE A 233 -0.63 4.23 9.27
CA ILE A 233 -0.37 5.31 8.32
C ILE A 233 -1.21 6.55 8.67
N VAL A 234 -2.47 6.34 9.09
CA VAL A 234 -3.44 7.41 9.37
C VAL A 234 -3.25 8.05 10.76
N SER A 235 -2.76 7.31 11.75
CA SER A 235 -2.66 7.75 13.14
C SER A 235 -1.24 7.66 13.72
N PRO A 236 -0.25 8.46 13.25
CA PRO A 236 1.08 8.45 13.85
C PRO A 236 1.13 8.95 15.31
N GLU A 237 0.19 9.81 15.74
CA GLU A 237 0.30 10.52 17.05
C GLU A 237 -0.94 10.45 17.97
N SER A 238 -2.16 10.18 17.49
CA SER A 238 -3.38 10.34 18.32
C SER A 238 -3.77 9.11 19.17
N LEU A 239 -3.25 7.93 18.89
CA LEU A 239 -3.61 6.68 19.59
C LEU A 239 -2.61 6.23 20.67
N ARG A 240 -1.45 6.90 20.81
CA ARG A 240 -0.50 6.63 21.90
C ARG A 240 -1.00 7.13 23.27
N SER A 241 -1.92 8.09 23.28
CA SER A 241 -2.40 8.75 24.50
C SER A 241 -3.50 8.00 25.24
N ARG A 242 -4.09 6.94 24.66
CA ARG A 242 -5.21 6.19 25.30
C ARG A 242 -4.83 4.84 25.89
N THR A 243 -3.66 4.28 25.58
CA THR A 243 -3.20 3.00 26.15
C THR A 243 -2.21 3.15 27.30
N GLN A 244 -1.84 4.37 27.71
CA GLN A 244 -1.06 4.62 28.94
C GLN A 244 -1.89 5.17 30.12
N GLY A 245 -3.22 5.24 29.99
CA GLY A 245 -4.10 5.82 31.01
C GLY A 245 -4.93 4.82 31.84
N VAL A 246 -4.59 3.52 31.85
CA VAL A 246 -5.27 2.53 32.70
C VAL A 246 -4.23 1.57 33.32
N SER A 247 -3.29 2.13 34.06
CA SER A 247 -2.52 1.40 35.07
C SER A 247 -1.69 2.43 35.85
N ASN A 248 -2.33 3.12 36.80
CA ASN A 248 -1.69 3.71 38.00
C ASN A 248 -2.62 4.70 38.74
N GLU A 249 -3.91 4.39 38.94
CA GLU A 249 -4.71 5.06 39.98
C GLU A 249 -5.70 4.09 40.63
N GLU A 250 -5.25 2.91 41.05
CA GLU A 250 -5.99 2.07 42.00
C GLU A 250 -5.03 1.49 43.04
N SER A 251 -4.39 2.38 43.80
CA SER A 251 -3.74 2.01 45.06
C SER A 251 -3.37 3.25 45.86
N SER A 252 -4.37 3.95 46.43
CA SER A 252 -4.23 4.76 47.65
C SER A 252 -5.55 5.45 48.01
N ILE A 253 -6.53 4.70 48.52
CA ILE A 253 -7.52 5.25 49.45
C ILE A 253 -7.76 4.20 50.54
N LEU A 254 -6.90 4.19 51.55
CA LEU A 254 -7.28 3.74 52.89
C LEU A 254 -7.66 4.99 53.69
N PRO A 255 -8.81 5.01 54.38
CA PRO A 255 -9.20 6.13 55.21
C PRO A 255 -8.36 6.11 56.51
N ALA A 256 -7.79 7.27 56.84
CA ALA A 256 -7.16 7.52 58.12
C ALA A 256 -8.22 7.47 59.23
N THR A 257 -8.07 6.52 60.16
CA THR A 257 -8.76 6.54 61.44
C THR A 257 -7.99 7.46 62.40
N SER A 258 -8.54 8.65 62.67
CA SER A 258 -8.19 9.47 63.83
C SER A 258 -9.33 9.35 64.83
N GLY A 259 -9.05 8.77 66.00
CA GLY A 259 -10.01 8.68 67.09
C GLY A 259 -10.29 10.03 67.75
N ASN A 260 -11.49 10.14 68.32
CA ASN A 260 -11.84 11.07 69.39
C ASN A 260 -13.01 10.45 70.17
N GLY A 261 -12.82 10.25 71.48
CA GLY A 261 -13.86 9.80 72.42
C GLY A 261 -13.49 8.53 73.16
#